data_AF-A0A392R3A5-F1
#
_entry.id   AF-A0A392R3A5-F1
#
_cell.length_a   1.000
_cell.length_b   1.000
_cell.length_c   1.000
_cell.angle_alpha   90.00
_cell.angle_beta   90.00
_cell.angle_gamma   90.00
#
_symmetry.space_group_name_H-M   'P 1'
#
loop_
_entity.id
_entity.type
_entity.pdbx_description
1 polymer ?
#
loop_
_entity_poly.entity_id
_entity_poly.type
_entity_poly.pdbx_seq_one_letter_code
_entity_poly.pdbx_strand_id
1 'polypeptide(L)' 'MEGDASDKILQAVRDLLKNRSPLKSDADAVTVLDGTQEGAYQWLEAAFIMNASRD' A
#
# COMPACT_ATOMS: atom_id res chain seq x y z
N MET A 1 -8.24 25.11 2.36
CA MET A 1 -7.10 24.25 1.98
C MET A 1 -7.19 22.99 2.83
N GLU A 2 -8.05 22.07 2.43
CA GLU A 2 -8.35 20.83 3.15
C GLU A 2 -8.11 19.73 2.10
N GLY A 3 -6.93 19.12 2.13
CA GLY A 3 -6.46 18.21 1.07
C GLY A 3 -4.95 17.99 1.04
N ASP A 4 -4.16 19.00 1.40
CA ASP A 4 -2.70 18.94 1.40
C ASP A 4 -2.11 18.14 2.59
N ALA A 5 -2.88 17.98 3.68
CA ALA A 5 -2.41 17.23 4.85
C ALA A 5 -2.15 15.75 4.53
N SER A 6 -3.02 15.12 3.73
CA SER A 6 -2.86 13.72 3.31
C SER A 6 -1.60 13.56 2.47
N ASP A 7 -1.39 14.43 1.48
CA ASP A 7 -0.24 14.37 0.59
C ASP A 7 1.09 14.58 1.34
N LYS A 8 1.10 15.50 2.32
CA LYS A 8 2.25 15.71 3.22
C LYS A 8 2.58 14.48 4.04
N ILE A 9 1.58 13.77 4.55
CA ILE A 9 1.78 12.52 5.29
C ILE A 9 2.40 11.47 4.35
N LEU A 10 1.83 11.26 3.17
CA LEU A 10 2.36 10.29 2.21
C LEU A 10 3.80 10.62 1.84
N GLN A 11 4.11 11.90 1.61
CA GLN A 11 5.46 12.32 1.29
C GLN A 11 6.44 12.10 2.45
N ALA A 12 6.07 12.46 3.69
CA ALA A 12 6.91 12.23 4.86
C ALA A 12 7.19 10.73 5.10
N VAL A 13 6.21 9.87 4.84
CA VAL A 13 6.37 8.41 4.95
C VAL A 13 7.28 7.87 3.84
N ARG A 14 7.16 8.34 2.59
CA ARG A 14 8.10 7.98 1.51
C ARG A 14 9.53 8.35 1.86
N ASP A 15 9.74 9.57 2.36
CA ASP A 15 11.06 10.06 2.75
C ASP A 15 11.62 9.25 3.93
N LEU A 16 10.78 8.86 4.88
CA LEU A 16 11.16 7.99 6.00
C LEU A 16 11.63 6.63 5.50
N LEU A 17 10.85 5.96 4.66
CA LEU A 17 11.18 4.62 4.15
C LEU A 17 12.44 4.65 3.31
N LYS A 18 12.59 5.64 2.41
CA LYS A 18 13.75 5.77 1.55
C LYS A 18 15.05 6.04 2.32
N ASN A 19 14.99 6.89 3.35
CA ASN A 19 16.20 7.40 4.01
C ASN A 19 16.56 6.67 5.31
N ARG A 20 15.63 5.90 5.88
CA ARG A 20 15.78 5.32 7.23
C ARG A 20 15.46 3.83 7.30
N SER A 21 15.01 3.20 6.22
CA SER A 21 14.73 1.77 6.17
C SER A 21 15.71 1.03 5.27
N PRO A 22 16.14 -0.19 5.62
CA PRO A 22 16.86 -1.08 4.70
C PRO A 22 15.93 -1.77 3.68
N LEU A 23 14.60 -1.59 3.80
CA LEU A 23 13.62 -2.19 2.89
C LEU A 23 13.67 -1.52 1.51
N LYS A 24 13.49 -2.32 0.45
CA LYS A 24 13.27 -1.78 -0.89
C LYS A 24 11.95 -1.00 -0.90
N SER A 25 12.00 0.28 -1.27
CA SER A 25 10.82 1.14 -1.40
C SER A 25 10.82 1.78 -2.78
N ASP A 26 9.90 1.35 -3.63
CA ASP A 26 9.64 1.96 -4.94
C ASP A 26 8.75 3.21 -4.81
N ALA A 27 8.58 3.99 -5.88
CA ALA A 27 7.93 5.30 -5.83
C ALA A 27 6.43 5.25 -5.47
N ASP A 28 5.77 4.14 -5.80
CA ASP A 28 4.36 3.83 -5.56
C ASP A 28 4.13 3.01 -4.27
N ALA A 29 5.19 2.70 -3.52
CA ALA A 29 5.11 1.89 -2.29
C ALA A 29 4.28 2.55 -1.17
N VAL A 30 4.05 3.86 -1.25
CA VAL A 30 3.20 4.61 -0.32
C VAL A 30 2.16 5.36 -1.14
N THR A 31 0.92 4.91 -1.07
CA THR A 31 -0.24 5.52 -1.74
C THR A 31 -1.48 5.29 -0.91
N VAL A 32 -2.49 6.13 -1.09
CA VAL A 32 -3.85 5.82 -0.65
C VAL A 32 -4.40 4.77 -1.61
N LEU A 33 -4.98 3.71 -1.07
CA LEU A 33 -5.72 2.74 -1.87
C LEU A 33 -7.15 3.25 -2.05
N ASP A 34 -7.61 3.29 -3.30
CA ASP A 34 -9.03 3.52 -3.55
C ASP A 34 -9.82 2.21 -3.35
N GLY A 35 -11.15 2.31 -3.22
CA GLY A 35 -11.99 1.14 -2.93
C GLY A 35 -11.93 0.03 -3.99
N THR A 36 -11.58 0.35 -5.24
CA THR A 36 -11.37 -0.67 -6.28
C THR A 36 -10.07 -1.43 -6.04
N GLN A 37 -8.99 -0.71 -5.72
CA GLN A 37 -7.70 -1.32 -5.38
C GLN A 37 -7.80 -2.18 -4.12
N GLU A 38 -8.44 -1.67 -3.07
CA GLU A 38 -8.68 -2.44 -1.83
C GLU A 38 -9.48 -3.72 -2.11
N GLY A 39 -10.57 -3.62 -2.89
CA GLY A 39 -11.38 -4.79 -3.27
C GLY A 39 -10.61 -5.83 -4.08
N ALA A 40 -9.73 -5.38 -4.98
CA ALA A 40 -8.88 -6.28 -5.77
C ALA A 40 -7.88 -7.05 -4.90
N TYR A 41 -7.23 -6.37 -3.94
CA TYR A 41 -6.29 -7.04 -3.03
C TYR A 41 -6.98 -8.06 -2.13
N GLN A 42 -8.15 -7.72 -1.56
CA GLN A 42 -8.94 -8.66 -0.76
C GLN A 42 -9.38 -9.88 -1.57
N TRP A 43 -9.78 -9.68 -2.83
CA TRP A 43 -10.16 -10.79 -3.70
C TRP A 43 -8.99 -11.73 -3.98
N LEU A 44 -7.80 -11.17 -4.26
CA LEU A 44 -6.58 -11.96 -4.46
C LEU A 44 -6.21 -12.76 -3.21
N GLU A 45 -6.28 -12.15 -2.03
CA GLU A 45 -6.02 -12.82 -0.75
C GLU A 45 -6.97 -14.00 -0.53
N ALA A 46 -8.28 -13.80 -0.73
CA ALA A 46 -9.27 -14.86 -0.60
C ALA A 46 -9.01 -16.01 -1.59
N ALA A 47 -8.73 -15.70 -2.85
CA ALA A 47 -8.42 -16.68 -3.87
C ALA A 47 -7.16 -17.50 -3.52
N PHE A 48 -6.12 -16.84 -3.02
CA PHE A 48 -4.89 -17.50 -2.58
C PHE A 48 -5.15 -18.47 -1.42
N ILE A 49 -5.86 -18.03 -0.37
CA ILE A 49 -6.19 -18.88 0.78
C ILE A 49 -7.06 -20.07 0.36
N MET A 50 -8.06 -19.85 -0.50
CA MET A 50 -8.92 -20.91 -1.03
C MET A 50 -8.12 -21.95 -1.83
N ASN A 51 -7.11 -21.51 -2.58
CA ASN A 51 -6.25 -22.41 -3.34
C ASN A 51 -5.30 -23.18 -2.41
N ALA A 52 -4.67 -22.50 -1.45
CA ALA A 52 -3.77 -23.14 -0.48
C ALA A 52 -4.47 -24.15 0.44
N SER A 53 -5.77 -23.98 0.69
CA SER A 53 -6.57 -24.90 1.52
C SER A 53 -7.05 -26.15 0.76
N ARG A 54 -6.74 -26.25 -0.53
CA ARG A 54 -7.09 -27.42 -1.37
C ARG A 54 -5.95 -28.42 -1.52
N ASP A 55 -4.75 -28.07 -1.06
CA ASP A 55 -3.57 -28.94 -0.96
C ASP A 55 -3.51 -29.60 0.43
#